data_AF-A0ABD4TBB3-F1
#
_entry.id   AF-A0ABD4TBB3-F1
#
_cell.length_a   1.000
_cell.length_b   1.000
_cell.length_c   1.000
_cell.angle_alpha   90.00
_cell.angle_beta   90.00
_cell.angle_gamma   90.00
#
_symmetry.space_group_name_H-M   'P 1'
#
loop_
_entity.id
_entity.type
_entity.pdbx_description
1 polymer ?
#
loop_
_entity_poly.entity_id
_entity_poly.type
_entity_poly.pdbx_seq_one_letter_code
_entity_poly.pdbx_strand_id
1 'polypeptide(L)' 'MPQSTTIKIDTQIKRRLDTLKRHPRETYSDVIRRLTETAIDTEPLSEETLGRIEEAVADLRAGRFVTEEEMDRTLGL' A
#
# COMPACT_ATOMS: atom_id res chain seq x y z
N MET A 1 17.76 -3.66 25.11
CA MET A 1 16.52 -2.86 25.19
C MET A 1 15.33 -3.82 25.22
N PRO A 2 14.25 -3.55 25.97
CA PRO A 2 13.10 -4.45 26.00
C PRO A 2 12.48 -4.55 24.59
N GLN A 3 12.22 -5.78 24.13
CA GLN A 3 11.66 -6.06 22.79
C GLN A 3 10.15 -5.77 22.69
N SER A 4 9.49 -5.44 23.81
CA SER A 4 8.07 -5.11 23.87
C SER A 4 7.77 -4.16 25.02
N THR A 5 6.76 -3.32 24.84
CA THR A 5 6.19 -2.46 25.89
C THR A 5 4.71 -2.74 26.07
N THR A 6 4.14 -2.31 27.20
CA THR A 6 2.71 -2.44 27.47
C THR A 6 2.01 -1.11 27.18
N ILE A 7 0.94 -1.16 26.40
CA ILE A 7 0.03 -0.04 26.18
C ILE A 7 -1.35 -0.37 26.74
N LYS A 8 -2.06 0.63 27.26
CA LYS A 8 -3.47 0.50 27.62
C LYS A 8 -4.32 0.95 26.43
N ILE A 9 -5.32 0.16 26.07
CA ILE A 9 -6.27 0.47 25.00
C ILE A 9 -7.69 0.19 25.48
N ASP A 10 -8.66 0.90 24.90
CA ASP A 10 -10.07 0.63 25.14
C ASP A 10 -10.48 -0.78 24.70
N THR A 11 -11.46 -1.34 25.42
CA THR A 11 -11.99 -2.68 25.12
C THR A 11 -12.59 -2.75 23.72
N GLN A 12 -13.16 -1.66 23.21
CA GLN A 12 -13.67 -1.56 21.84
C GLN A 12 -12.55 -1.61 20.80
N ILE A 13 -11.41 -0.97 21.06
CA ILE A 13 -10.24 -1.03 20.18
C ILE A 13 -9.68 -2.44 20.15
N LYS A 14 -9.56 -3.10 21.31
CA LYS A 14 -9.13 -4.51 21.37
C LYS A 14 -10.02 -5.42 20.51
N ARG A 15 -11.35 -5.26 20.59
CA ARG A 15 -12.30 -6.02 19.75
C ARG A 15 -12.11 -5.75 18.26
N ARG A 16 -11.86 -4.50 17.86
CA ARG A 16 -11.54 -4.15 16.47
C ARG A 16 -10.22 -4.79 16.02
N LEU A 17 -9.21 -4.83 16.88
CA LEU A 17 -7.95 -5.51 16.56
C LEU A 17 -8.16 -7.03 16.38
N ASP A 18 -9.08 -7.64 17.14
CA ASP A 18 -9.43 -9.06 16.95
C ASP A 18 -10.05 -9.33 15.57
N THR A 19 -10.92 -8.45 15.08
CA THR A 19 -11.52 -8.60 13.74
C THR A 19 -10.52 -8.33 12.61
N LEU A 20 -9.41 -7.63 12.90
CA LEU A 20 -8.36 -7.31 11.93
C LEU A 20 -7.27 -8.39 11.84
N LYS A 21 -7.35 -9.45 12.65
CA LYS A 21 -6.44 -10.60 12.55
C LYS A 21 -6.72 -11.39 11.28
N ARG A 22 -5.66 -11.67 10.52
CA ARG A 22 -5.65 -12.54 9.33
C ARG A 22 -5.68 -14.03 9.71
N HIS A 23 -5.11 -14.38 10.87
CA HIS A 23 -5.17 -15.74 11.40
C HIS A 23 -5.30 -15.74 12.94
N PRO A 24 -5.87 -16.80 13.55
CA PRO A 24 -6.13 -16.83 15.00
C PRO A 24 -4.88 -16.63 15.87
N ARG A 25 -3.71 -17.02 15.35
CA ARG A 25 -2.40 -16.90 16.04
C ARG A 25 -1.67 -15.57 15.82
N GLU A 26 -2.23 -14.63 15.06
CA GLU A 26 -1.57 -13.34 14.79
C GLU A 26 -1.54 -12.52 16.08
N THR A 27 -0.37 -11.98 16.42
CA THR A 27 -0.21 -11.17 17.63
C THR A 27 -0.80 -9.78 17.42
N TYR A 28 -1.21 -9.10 18.49
CA TYR A 28 -1.64 -7.70 18.36
C TYR A 28 -0.50 -6.80 17.87
N SER A 29 0.76 -7.11 18.21
CA SER A 29 1.91 -6.38 17.70
C SER A 29 2.05 -6.49 16.18
N ASP A 30 1.81 -7.67 15.60
CA ASP A 30 1.84 -7.86 14.14
C ASP A 30 0.71 -7.10 13.45
N VAL A 31 -0.50 -7.17 14.02
CA VAL A 31 -1.65 -6.40 13.50
C VAL A 31 -1.34 -4.91 13.55
N ILE A 32 -0.89 -4.39 14.69
CA ILE A 32 -0.58 -2.97 14.87
C ILE A 32 0.55 -2.56 13.93
N ARG A 33 1.64 -3.33 13.85
CA ARG A 33 2.77 -3.04 12.94
C ARG A 33 2.29 -2.90 11.51
N ARG A 34 1.51 -3.87 11.02
CA ARG A 34 0.96 -3.84 9.66
C ARG A 34 0.04 -2.63 9.44
N LEU A 35 -0.82 -2.30 10.40
CA LEU A 35 -1.69 -1.13 10.29
C LEU A 35 -0.88 0.16 10.22
N THR A 36 0.18 0.26 11.04
CA THR A 36 1.08 1.41 11.05
C THR A 36 1.88 1.52 9.75
N GLU A 37 2.42 0.41 9.24
CA GLU A 37 3.10 0.35 7.92
C GLU A 37 2.17 0.75 6.77
N THR A 38 0.87 0.49 6.89
CA THR A 38 -0.12 0.89 5.88
C THR A 38 -0.51 2.37 6.02
N ALA A 39 -0.57 2.88 7.26
CA ALA A 39 -1.01 4.25 7.55
C ALA A 39 0.11 5.29 7.40
N ILE A 40 1.36 4.88 7.63
CA ILE A 40 2.54 5.73 7.53
C ILE A 40 3.24 5.37 6.24
N ASP A 41 2.93 6.13 5.19
CA ASP A 41 3.72 6.10 3.97
C ASP A 41 5.07 6.78 4.24
N THR A 42 6.13 6.00 4.35
CA THR A 42 7.49 6.51 4.56
C THR A 42 8.13 7.04 3.28
N GLU A 43 7.55 6.73 2.12
CA GLU A 43 8.06 7.13 0.81
C GLU A 43 6.90 7.61 -0.08
N PRO A 44 6.25 8.73 0.30
CA PRO A 44 5.17 9.27 -0.50
C PRO A 44 5.69 9.68 -1.88
N LEU A 45 4.91 9.33 -2.91
CA LEU A 45 5.18 9.79 -4.26
C LEU A 45 5.19 11.33 -4.30
N SER A 46 6.10 11.91 -5.06
CA SER A 46 6.05 13.35 -5.33
C SER A 46 4.78 13.69 -6.11
N GLU A 47 4.27 14.91 -5.93
CA GLU A 47 3.11 15.41 -6.68
C GLU A 47 3.31 15.28 -8.20
N GLU A 48 4.53 15.50 -8.68
CA GLU A 48 4.89 15.28 -10.08
C GLU A 48 4.71 13.81 -10.51
N THR A 49 5.21 12.87 -9.70
CA THR A 49 5.10 11.44 -10.01
C THR A 49 3.64 11.00 -9.97
N LEU A 50 2.86 11.48 -9.02
CA LEU A 50 1.43 11.21 -8.91
C LEU A 50 0.68 11.73 -10.16
N GLY A 51 0.95 12.98 -10.57
CA GLY A 51 0.36 13.56 -11.77
C GLY A 51 0.68 12.76 -13.04
N ARG A 52 1.92 12.29 -13.19
CA ARG A 52 2.31 11.42 -14.33
C ARG A 52 1.59 10.08 -14.34
N ILE A 53 1.32 9.51 -13.16
CA ILE A 53 0.52 8.28 -13.04
C ILE A 53 -0.93 8.55 -13.45
N GLU A 54 -1.52 9.66 -13.00
CA GLU A 54 -2.89 10.04 -13.38
C GLU A 54 -3.03 10.27 -14.89
N GLU A 55 -2.05 10.94 -15.51
CA GLU A 55 -1.99 11.11 -16.96
C GLU A 55 -1.92 9.76 -17.69
N ALA A 56 -1.02 8.87 -17.27
CA ALA A 56 -0.90 7.53 -17.86
C ALA A 56 -2.20 6.71 -17.72
N VAL A 57 -2.89 6.82 -16.58
CA VAL A 57 -4.20 6.17 -16.39
C VAL A 57 -5.27 6.79 -17.31
N ALA A 58 -5.25 8.10 -17.51
CA ALA A 58 -6.16 8.78 -18.43
C ALA A 58 -5.91 8.38 -19.89
N ASP A 59 -4.64 8.23 -20.29
CA ASP A 59 -4.23 7.73 -21.60
C ASP A 59 -4.72 6.30 -21.85
N LEU A 60 -4.50 5.40 -20.89
CA LEU A 60 -5.02 4.02 -20.97
C LEU A 60 -6.54 3.99 -21.15
N ARG A 61 -7.27 4.80 -20.36
CA ARG A 61 -8.74 4.89 -20.47
C ARG A 61 -9.20 5.48 -21.80
N ALA A 62 -8.42 6.39 -22.38
CA ALA A 62 -8.71 6.98 -23.67
C ALA A 62 -8.27 6.10 -24.85
N GLY A 63 -7.72 4.90 -24.59
CA GLY A 63 -7.19 4.02 -25.64
C GLY A 63 -5.88 4.52 -26.26
N ARG A 64 -5.21 5.49 -25.63
CA ARG A 64 -3.90 5.99 -26.05
C ARG A 64 -2.80 5.14 -25.44
N PHE A 65 -2.70 3.90 -25.90
CA PHE A 65 -1.62 2.99 -25.55
C PHE A 65 -1.12 2.28 -26.80
N VAL A 66 0.12 1.82 -26.75
CA VAL A 66 0.68 0.90 -27.75
C VAL A 66 0.93 -0.43 -27.07
N THR A 67 0.79 -1.50 -27.83
CA THR A 67 1.17 -2.84 -27.40
C THR A 67 2.68 -2.98 -27.37
N GLU A 68 3.16 -3.99 -26.65
CA GLU A 68 4.59 -4.31 -26.57
C GLU A 68 5.19 -4.57 -27.97
N GLU A 69 4.50 -5.33 -28.82
CA GLU A 69 4.94 -5.58 -30.20
C GLU A 69 5.03 -4.30 -31.06
N GLU A 70 4.12 -3.35 -30.86
CA GLU A 70 4.15 -2.06 -31.56
C GLU A 70 5.30 -1.19 -31.06
N MET A 71 5.60 -1.27 -29.76
CA MET A 71 6.73 -0.57 -29.16
C MET A 71 8.06 -1.14 -29.66
N ASP A 72 8.23 -2.46 -29.68
CA ASP A 72 9.44 -3.12 -30.17
C ASP A 72 9.73 -2.76 -31.63
N ARG A 73 8.70 -2.78 -32.49
CA ARG A 73 8.82 -2.32 -33.89
C ARG A 73 9.23 -0.85 -33.99
N THR A 74 8.76 -0.01 -33.06
CA THR A 74 9.06 1.43 -33.05
C THR A 74 10.48 1.71 -32.54
N LEU A 75 10.94 0.95 -31.54
CA LEU A 75 12.27 1.08 -30.94
C LEU A 75 13.35 0.29 -31.69
N GLY A 76 12.96 -0.59 -32.61
CA GLY A 76 13.86 -1.45 -33.37
C GLY A 76 14.50 -2.55 -32.53
N LEU A 77 13.77 -3.04 -31.51
CA LEU A 77 14.17 -4.11 -30.60
C LEU A 77 13.73 -5.49 -31.12
#